data_AF-A0A3L8NYC9-F1
#
_entry.id   AF-A0A3L8NYC9-F1
#
_cell.length_a   1.000
_cell.length_b   1.000
_cell.length_c   1.000
_cell.angle_alpha   90.00
_cell.angle_beta   90.00
_cell.angle_gamma   90.00
#
_symmetry.space_group_name_H-M   'P 1'
#
loop_
_entity.id
_entity.type
_entity.pdbx_description
1 polymer ?
#
loop_
_entity_poly.entity_id
_entity_poly.type
_entity_poly.pdbx_seq_one_letter_code
_entity_poly.pdbx_strand_id
1 'polypeptide(L)'
;MQQPVQQPVQQPVRSSAVVTDRPAFVPGGPPPRGSVLAHGPLPRTIWLALLAVATGVLVLARLPLTLSTALAEHHLDQAASVVVTALFATALAYRLGGRPLVSLGLALLLGVAATATGRPEVTAGVAAAGAVVAGLLALAVTVPGRTPVAVARELATALVVSVVGALAVAGYGADVEPMRFRYLAVAVALVVALAAAGRLDAGLHHLSGRGTVVLALGVVLVVVAVAYGEALSRWGSTDLVDSLDRMRAALRDHLGAVPHPIQLFVGWPALTYGLWLRARRPHAWWVCVFGVAATVSTACALVDPTTTVARAVLGGGYSLVGGVALGALLVVVDRAVGRSQDRRTAAGLGGRVAPPEPARTRPLV
;
A
#
# COMPACT_ATOMS: atom_id res chain seq x y z
N MET A 1 77.52 -29.13 -41.90
CA MET A 1 76.47 -28.14 -42.20
C MET A 1 75.12 -28.83 -42.09
N GLN A 2 74.42 -28.69 -40.97
CA GLN A 2 73.07 -29.20 -40.76
C GLN A 2 72.22 -28.03 -40.28
N GLN A 3 71.17 -27.69 -41.03
CA GLN A 3 70.22 -26.63 -40.68
C GLN A 3 69.28 -27.14 -39.57
N PRO A 4 68.96 -26.34 -38.53
CA PRO A 4 67.95 -26.70 -37.56
C PRO A 4 66.55 -26.46 -38.14
N VAL A 5 65.71 -27.50 -38.05
CA VAL A 5 64.28 -27.46 -38.34
C VAL A 5 63.58 -26.57 -37.29
N GLN A 6 63.01 -25.45 -37.74
CA GLN A 6 62.17 -24.61 -36.90
C GLN A 6 60.83 -25.30 -36.64
N GLN A 7 60.56 -25.66 -35.39
CA GLN A 7 59.23 -26.04 -34.92
C GLN A 7 58.33 -24.80 -34.82
N PRO A 8 57.08 -24.84 -35.31
CA PRO A 8 56.16 -23.74 -35.13
C PRO A 8 55.73 -23.66 -33.65
N VAL A 9 55.93 -22.49 -33.05
CA VAL A 9 55.43 -22.13 -31.73
C VAL A 9 53.90 -22.17 -31.76
N GLN A 10 53.30 -23.16 -31.09
CA GLN A 10 51.86 -23.15 -30.82
C GLN A 10 51.56 -22.04 -29.81
N GLN A 11 51.01 -20.93 -30.29
CA GLN A 11 50.37 -19.93 -29.44
C GLN A 11 49.12 -20.55 -28.80
N PRO A 12 48.91 -20.43 -27.48
CA PRO A 12 47.64 -20.77 -26.89
C PRO A 12 46.58 -19.79 -27.41
N VAL A 13 45.69 -20.30 -28.26
CA VAL A 13 44.48 -19.60 -28.69
C VAL A 13 43.69 -19.27 -27.43
N ARG A 14 43.73 -18.01 -27.00
CA ARG A 14 42.82 -17.47 -25.99
C ARG A 14 41.40 -17.53 -26.56
N SER A 15 40.70 -18.62 -26.25
CA SER A 15 39.26 -18.76 -26.48
C SER A 15 38.53 -17.69 -25.66
N SER A 16 38.37 -16.52 -26.28
CA SER A 16 37.63 -15.39 -25.76
C SER A 16 36.31 -15.33 -26.54
N ALA A 17 35.48 -16.33 -26.35
CA ALA A 17 34.10 -16.32 -26.81
C ALA A 17 33.22 -16.90 -25.70
N VAL A 18 33.19 -16.20 -24.57
CA VAL A 18 31.98 -16.24 -23.74
C VAL A 18 30.92 -15.53 -24.59
N VAL A 19 30.17 -16.32 -25.34
CA VAL A 19 28.89 -15.91 -25.91
C VAL A 19 28.00 -15.61 -24.71
N THR A 20 28.05 -14.37 -24.22
CA THR A 20 26.99 -13.83 -23.40
C THR A 20 25.80 -13.69 -24.32
N ASP A 21 24.96 -14.71 -24.34
CA ASP A 21 23.60 -14.65 -24.85
C ASP A 21 22.81 -13.71 -23.91
N ARG A 22 23.08 -12.42 -24.06
CA ARG A 22 22.26 -11.35 -23.51
C ARG A 22 21.14 -11.15 -24.52
N PRO A 23 19.87 -11.33 -24.16
CA PRO A 23 18.81 -10.72 -24.95
C PRO A 23 19.14 -9.23 -25.03
N ALA A 24 19.26 -8.72 -26.26
CA ALA A 24 19.41 -7.30 -26.49
C ALA A 24 18.29 -6.59 -25.73
N PHE A 25 18.66 -5.74 -24.78
CA PHE A 25 17.73 -4.78 -24.20
C PHE A 25 17.22 -3.93 -25.36
N VAL A 26 15.99 -4.23 -25.82
CA VAL A 26 15.27 -3.41 -26.79
C VAL A 26 14.82 -2.17 -26.00
N PRO A 27 15.43 -1.00 -26.20
CA PRO A 27 14.99 0.21 -25.54
C PRO A 27 13.67 0.62 -26.18
N GLY A 28 12.59 0.63 -25.39
CA GLY A 28 11.37 1.35 -25.73
C GLY A 28 10.60 0.80 -26.93
N GLY A 29 9.60 -0.05 -26.65
CA GLY A 29 8.39 0.00 -27.46
C GLY A 29 7.88 1.45 -27.50
N PRO A 30 7.26 1.90 -28.61
CA PRO A 30 6.79 3.27 -28.74
C PRO A 30 5.93 3.62 -27.50
N PRO A 31 6.13 4.81 -26.90
CA PRO A 31 5.35 5.21 -25.75
C PRO A 31 3.86 5.07 -26.08
N PRO A 32 3.02 4.59 -25.15
CA PRO A 32 1.59 4.46 -25.40
C PRO A 32 1.07 5.81 -25.92
N ARG A 33 0.53 5.79 -27.15
CA ARG A 33 0.08 6.95 -27.94
C ARG A 33 -1.10 7.73 -27.34
N GLY A 34 -1.34 7.64 -26.04
CA GLY A 34 -2.45 8.30 -25.32
C GLY A 34 -2.04 9.37 -24.31
N SER A 35 -0.76 9.70 -24.14
CA SER A 35 -0.28 10.59 -23.06
C SER A 35 -0.08 12.07 -23.49
N VAL A 36 -0.83 12.55 -24.48
CA VAL A 36 -0.70 13.92 -25.00
C VAL A 36 -1.26 14.99 -24.03
N LEU A 37 -2.07 14.61 -23.03
CA LEU A 37 -2.66 15.58 -22.09
C LEU A 37 -1.91 15.75 -20.75
N ALA A 38 -0.83 15.01 -20.49
CA ALA A 38 -0.33 14.83 -19.11
C ALA A 38 1.01 15.55 -18.76
N HIS A 39 1.51 16.44 -19.60
CA HIS A 39 2.85 17.05 -19.41
C HIS A 39 2.84 18.56 -19.06
N GLY A 40 1.67 19.13 -18.76
CA GLY A 40 1.55 20.51 -18.27
C GLY A 40 1.31 20.61 -16.75
N PRO A 41 1.61 21.75 -16.09
CA PRO A 41 1.24 21.97 -14.69
C PRO A 41 -0.29 22.04 -14.49
N LEU A 42 -1.03 22.47 -15.52
CA LEU A 42 -2.48 22.69 -15.50
C LEU A 42 -3.34 21.46 -15.14
N PRO A 43 -3.19 20.28 -15.78
CA PRO A 43 -3.97 19.10 -15.41
C PRO A 43 -3.72 18.65 -13.96
N ARG A 44 -2.48 18.82 -13.48
CA ARG A 44 -2.13 18.50 -12.09
C ARG A 44 -2.74 19.47 -11.09
N THR A 45 -2.70 20.77 -11.38
CA THR A 45 -3.31 21.79 -10.50
C THR A 45 -4.81 21.62 -10.42
N ILE A 46 -5.48 21.32 -11.55
CA ILE A 46 -6.92 21.05 -11.58
C ILE A 46 -7.24 19.80 -10.74
N TRP A 47 -6.48 18.72 -10.91
CA TRP A 47 -6.67 17.49 -10.14
C TRP A 47 -6.52 17.73 -8.62
N LEU A 48 -5.48 18.49 -8.22
CA LEU A 48 -5.26 18.83 -6.80
C LEU A 48 -6.34 19.76 -6.26
N ALA A 49 -6.79 20.74 -7.04
CA ALA A 49 -7.87 21.64 -6.65
C ALA A 49 -9.18 20.87 -6.45
N LEU A 50 -9.55 19.99 -7.40
CA LEU A 50 -10.73 19.15 -7.28
C LEU A 50 -10.66 18.23 -6.05
N LEU A 51 -9.50 17.61 -5.80
CA LEU A 51 -9.30 16.79 -4.62
C LEU A 51 -9.44 17.60 -3.33
N ALA A 52 -8.83 18.80 -3.28
CA ALA A 52 -8.88 19.67 -2.12
C ALA A 52 -10.31 20.15 -1.82
N VAL A 53 -11.06 20.56 -2.86
CA VAL A 53 -12.46 20.99 -2.73
C VAL A 53 -13.33 19.82 -2.26
N ALA A 54 -13.27 18.66 -2.91
CA ALA A 54 -14.08 17.50 -2.53
C ALA A 54 -13.76 17.00 -1.12
N THR A 55 -12.47 16.98 -0.76
CA THR A 55 -12.05 16.63 0.62
C THR A 55 -12.53 17.69 1.61
N GLY A 56 -12.46 18.97 1.28
CA GLY A 56 -12.93 20.07 2.12
C GLY A 56 -14.42 19.97 2.44
N VAL A 57 -15.24 19.63 1.43
CA VAL A 57 -16.68 19.33 1.60
C VAL A 57 -16.87 18.18 2.61
N LEU A 58 -16.16 17.07 2.42
CA LEU A 58 -16.27 15.91 3.32
C LEU A 58 -15.80 16.20 4.74
N VAL A 59 -14.79 17.07 4.93
CA VAL A 59 -14.36 17.50 6.27
C VAL A 59 -15.41 18.38 6.93
N LEU A 60 -15.97 19.35 6.19
CA LEU A 60 -17.00 20.26 6.69
C LEU A 60 -18.25 19.48 7.14
N ALA A 61 -18.63 18.43 6.43
CA ALA A 61 -19.74 17.55 6.79
C ALA A 61 -19.54 16.80 8.12
N ARG A 62 -18.30 16.69 8.62
CA ARG A 62 -17.97 15.99 9.89
C ARG A 62 -17.76 16.95 11.06
N LEU A 63 -17.78 18.25 10.83
CA LEU A 63 -17.65 19.24 11.89
C LEU A 63 -19.03 19.55 12.51
N PRO A 64 -19.15 19.64 13.85
CA PRO A 64 -20.39 20.00 14.54
C PRO A 64 -20.65 21.51 14.46
N LEU A 65 -20.59 22.10 13.26
CA LEU A 65 -20.85 23.51 13.02
C LEU A 65 -22.30 23.69 12.58
N THR A 66 -22.97 24.73 13.10
CA THR A 66 -24.34 25.11 12.72
C THR A 66 -24.52 25.44 11.23
N LEU A 67 -23.42 25.71 10.50
CA LEU A 67 -23.41 25.82 9.04
C LEU A 67 -23.59 24.48 8.31
N SER A 68 -23.43 23.34 8.99
CA SER A 68 -23.60 22.03 8.36
C SER A 68 -25.03 21.81 7.89
N THR A 69 -26.05 22.38 8.54
CA THR A 69 -27.45 22.18 8.15
C THR A 69 -27.81 22.79 6.79
N ALA A 70 -27.00 23.72 6.26
CA ALA A 70 -27.22 24.32 4.94
C ALA A 70 -26.44 23.62 3.80
N LEU A 71 -25.41 22.83 4.11
CA LEU A 71 -24.58 22.12 3.14
C LEU A 71 -24.67 20.59 3.26
N ALA A 72 -25.18 20.07 4.37
CA ALA A 72 -25.36 18.64 4.65
C ALA A 72 -26.64 18.09 3.99
N GLU A 73 -26.85 18.43 2.73
CA GLU A 73 -27.68 17.58 1.89
C GLU A 73 -26.87 16.31 1.61
N HIS A 74 -27.45 15.15 1.92
CA HIS A 74 -26.82 13.83 1.75
C HIS A 74 -26.20 13.62 0.35
N HIS A 75 -26.75 14.30 -0.66
CA HIS A 75 -26.26 14.29 -2.04
C HIS A 75 -24.89 14.94 -2.23
N LEU A 76 -24.54 15.96 -1.44
CA LEU A 76 -23.26 16.66 -1.59
C LEU A 76 -22.09 15.80 -1.09
N ASP A 77 -22.27 15.11 0.03
CA ASP A 77 -21.29 14.15 0.58
C ASP A 77 -21.05 12.99 -0.37
N GLN A 78 -22.14 12.45 -0.92
CA GLN A 78 -22.08 11.39 -1.92
C GLN A 78 -21.35 11.85 -3.19
N ALA A 79 -21.67 13.03 -3.72
CA ALA A 79 -20.98 13.59 -4.89
C ALA A 79 -19.48 13.80 -4.64
N ALA A 80 -19.11 14.37 -3.49
CA ALA A 80 -17.72 14.55 -3.10
C ALA A 80 -16.99 13.20 -2.96
N SER A 81 -17.65 12.17 -2.41
CA SER A 81 -17.11 10.81 -2.28
C SER A 81 -16.84 10.16 -3.64
N VAL A 82 -17.75 10.32 -4.60
CA VAL A 82 -17.57 9.87 -5.99
C VAL A 82 -16.38 10.55 -6.64
N VAL A 83 -16.24 11.86 -6.48
CA VAL A 83 -15.11 12.63 -7.03
C VAL A 83 -13.78 12.15 -6.44
N VAL A 84 -13.66 12.05 -5.12
CA VAL A 84 -12.42 11.58 -4.47
C VAL A 84 -12.07 10.17 -4.93
N THR A 85 -13.04 9.25 -4.94
CA THR A 85 -12.82 7.86 -5.36
C THR A 85 -12.37 7.77 -6.82
N ALA A 86 -12.97 8.57 -7.70
CA ALA A 86 -12.60 8.63 -9.11
C ALA A 86 -11.20 9.22 -9.33
N LEU A 87 -10.85 10.30 -8.61
CA LEU A 87 -9.51 10.88 -8.64
C LEU A 87 -8.47 9.88 -8.13
N PHE A 88 -8.76 9.15 -7.05
CA PHE A 88 -7.88 8.14 -6.48
C PHE A 88 -7.70 6.93 -7.42
N ALA A 89 -8.79 6.43 -8.03
CA ALA A 89 -8.71 5.36 -9.01
C ALA A 89 -7.85 5.75 -10.21
N THR A 90 -8.00 6.99 -10.69
CA THR A 90 -7.20 7.55 -11.79
C THR A 90 -5.72 7.64 -11.42
N ALA A 91 -5.41 8.13 -10.22
CA ALA A 91 -4.03 8.24 -9.74
C ALA A 91 -3.38 6.86 -9.53
N LEU A 92 -4.14 5.89 -9.02
CA LEU A 92 -3.67 4.53 -8.83
C LEU A 92 -3.38 3.85 -10.17
N ALA A 93 -4.29 3.98 -11.14
CA ALA A 93 -4.09 3.47 -12.48
C ALA A 93 -2.87 4.11 -13.15
N TYR A 94 -2.66 5.42 -12.99
CA TYR A 94 -1.45 6.07 -13.48
C TYR A 94 -0.17 5.50 -12.84
N ARG A 95 -0.16 5.30 -11.52
CA ARG A 95 1.00 4.75 -10.80
C ARG A 95 1.33 3.32 -11.19
N LEU A 96 0.32 2.48 -11.43
CA LEU A 96 0.49 1.07 -11.81
C LEU A 96 0.66 0.85 -13.32
N GLY A 97 0.80 1.91 -14.13
CA GLY A 97 0.95 1.80 -15.59
C GLY A 97 -0.32 1.32 -16.32
N GLY A 98 -1.49 1.54 -15.73
CA GLY A 98 -2.81 1.23 -16.29
C GLY A 98 -3.36 2.33 -17.20
N ARG A 99 -4.68 2.26 -17.48
CA ARG A 99 -5.40 3.23 -18.32
C ARG A 99 -6.18 4.23 -17.44
N PRO A 100 -5.62 5.42 -17.11
CA PRO A 100 -6.20 6.33 -16.12
C PRO A 100 -7.60 6.83 -16.51
N LEU A 101 -7.85 7.07 -17.80
CA LEU A 101 -9.18 7.51 -18.27
C LEU A 101 -10.25 6.42 -18.13
N VAL A 102 -9.87 5.15 -18.31
CA VAL A 102 -10.79 4.02 -18.14
C VAL A 102 -11.13 3.84 -16.66
N SER A 103 -10.15 3.94 -15.77
CA SER A 103 -10.40 3.91 -14.32
C SER A 103 -11.22 5.10 -13.85
N LEU A 104 -11.01 6.29 -14.41
CA LEU A 104 -11.81 7.48 -14.11
C LEU A 104 -13.28 7.23 -14.48
N GLY A 105 -13.51 6.80 -15.73
CA GLY A 105 -14.86 6.50 -16.22
C GLY A 105 -15.56 5.41 -15.42
N LEU A 106 -14.87 4.31 -15.11
CA LEU A 106 -15.43 3.23 -14.29
C LEU A 106 -15.77 3.68 -12.86
N ALA A 107 -14.88 4.44 -12.22
CA ALA A 107 -15.11 4.92 -10.87
C ALA A 107 -16.26 5.94 -10.80
N LEU A 108 -16.36 6.83 -11.80
CA LEU A 108 -17.51 7.75 -11.92
C LEU A 108 -18.80 6.97 -12.18
N LEU A 109 -18.79 6.01 -13.10
CA LEU A 109 -19.97 5.21 -13.44
C LEU A 109 -20.49 4.42 -12.24
N LEU A 110 -19.59 3.71 -11.53
CA LEU A 110 -19.97 2.94 -10.34
C LEU A 110 -20.40 3.86 -9.20
N GLY A 111 -19.69 4.96 -8.98
CA GLY A 111 -20.02 5.96 -7.97
C GLY A 111 -21.40 6.58 -8.19
N VAL A 112 -21.68 7.06 -9.39
CA VAL A 112 -22.98 7.62 -9.77
C VAL A 112 -24.07 6.54 -9.73
N ALA A 113 -23.78 5.31 -10.14
CA ALA A 113 -24.73 4.20 -10.05
C ALA A 113 -25.10 3.89 -8.59
N ALA A 114 -24.15 3.90 -7.66
CA ALA A 114 -24.43 3.73 -6.24
C ALA A 114 -25.37 4.82 -5.70
N THR A 115 -25.07 6.09 -6.00
CA THR A 115 -25.85 7.23 -5.51
C THR A 115 -27.23 7.34 -6.17
N ALA A 116 -27.34 6.98 -7.45
CA ALA A 116 -28.59 7.06 -8.21
C ALA A 116 -29.55 5.89 -7.90
N THR A 117 -29.02 4.69 -7.64
CA THR A 117 -29.86 3.53 -7.34
C THR A 117 -30.33 3.51 -5.89
N GLY A 118 -29.57 4.10 -4.96
CA GLY A 118 -29.88 4.08 -3.52
C GLY A 118 -29.88 2.67 -2.91
N ARG A 119 -29.39 1.67 -3.63
CA ARG A 119 -29.39 0.28 -3.16
C ARG A 119 -28.25 0.08 -2.16
N PRO A 120 -28.52 -0.48 -0.96
CA PRO A 120 -27.50 -0.63 0.07
C PRO A 120 -26.37 -1.55 -0.39
N GLU A 121 -26.67 -2.56 -1.22
CA GLU A 121 -25.67 -3.51 -1.70
C GLU A 121 -24.67 -2.86 -2.67
N VAL A 122 -25.17 -2.01 -3.57
CA VAL A 122 -24.34 -1.29 -4.55
C VAL A 122 -23.48 -0.25 -3.84
N THR A 123 -24.07 0.48 -2.90
CA THR A 123 -23.38 1.51 -2.10
C THR A 123 -22.27 0.89 -1.24
N ALA A 124 -22.54 -0.24 -0.58
CA ALA A 124 -21.54 -1.00 0.17
C ALA A 124 -20.40 -1.50 -0.72
N GLY A 125 -20.72 -2.03 -1.90
CA GLY A 125 -19.71 -2.50 -2.86
C GLY A 125 -18.78 -1.38 -3.35
N VAL A 126 -19.35 -0.21 -3.69
CA VAL A 126 -18.58 0.95 -4.13
C VAL A 126 -17.75 1.55 -2.98
N ALA A 127 -18.30 1.64 -1.77
CA ALA A 127 -17.57 2.07 -0.59
C ALA A 127 -16.38 1.13 -0.30
N ALA A 128 -16.58 -0.19 -0.39
CA ALA A 128 -15.51 -1.18 -0.22
C ALA A 128 -14.43 -1.03 -1.30
N ALA A 129 -14.82 -0.89 -2.57
CA ALA A 129 -13.90 -0.63 -3.67
C ALA A 129 -13.12 0.68 -3.47
N GLY A 130 -13.79 1.73 -2.98
CA GLY A 130 -13.16 3.02 -2.64
C GLY A 130 -12.11 2.88 -1.54
N ALA A 131 -12.40 2.12 -0.47
CA ALA A 131 -11.45 1.83 0.59
C ALA A 131 -10.22 1.07 0.08
N VAL A 132 -10.43 0.06 -0.77
CA VAL A 132 -9.36 -0.70 -1.44
C VAL A 132 -8.49 0.23 -2.29
N VAL A 133 -9.11 1.02 -3.18
CA VAL A 133 -8.40 1.96 -4.05
C VAL A 133 -7.61 2.99 -3.25
N ALA A 134 -8.19 3.57 -2.20
CA ALA A 134 -7.52 4.53 -1.34
C ALA A 134 -6.31 3.92 -0.62
N GLY A 135 -6.47 2.74 -0.04
CA GLY A 135 -5.38 2.06 0.65
C GLY A 135 -4.25 1.61 -0.27
N LEU A 136 -4.58 1.15 -1.48
CA LEU A 136 -3.60 0.82 -2.52
C LEU A 136 -2.88 2.07 -3.04
N LEU A 137 -3.60 3.17 -3.26
CA LEU A 137 -2.98 4.43 -3.66
C LEU A 137 -2.04 4.96 -2.58
N ALA A 138 -2.47 4.94 -1.32
CA ALA A 138 -1.65 5.32 -0.17
C ALA A 138 -0.32 4.56 -0.14
N LEU A 139 -0.34 3.26 -0.43
CA LEU A 139 0.88 2.47 -0.59
C LEU A 139 1.67 2.88 -1.84
N ALA A 140 1.01 2.98 -2.99
CA ALA A 140 1.62 3.24 -4.30
C ALA A 140 2.31 4.60 -4.40
N VAL A 141 1.87 5.62 -3.66
CA VAL A 141 2.50 6.94 -3.68
C VAL A 141 3.78 7.02 -2.86
N THR A 142 4.06 6.03 -2.01
CA THR A 142 5.26 6.04 -1.17
C THR A 142 6.53 5.83 -1.98
N VAL A 143 7.60 6.48 -1.51
CA VAL A 143 8.95 6.44 -2.13
C VAL A 143 9.92 5.76 -1.15
N PRO A 144 11.01 5.12 -1.62
CA PRO A 144 11.97 4.48 -0.74
C PRO A 144 12.63 5.44 0.25
N GLY A 145 12.75 5.02 1.52
CA GLY A 145 13.31 5.83 2.61
C GLY A 145 14.70 5.35 3.04
N ARG A 146 15.74 6.17 2.85
CA ARG A 146 17.10 5.84 3.31
C ARG A 146 17.33 6.13 4.79
N THR A 147 16.67 7.17 5.32
CA THR A 147 16.77 7.66 6.70
C THR A 147 15.45 7.44 7.45
N PRO A 148 15.45 7.37 8.79
CA PRO A 148 14.22 7.23 9.57
C PRO A 148 13.25 8.39 9.32
N VAL A 149 13.77 9.62 9.16
CA VAL A 149 12.94 10.80 8.84
C VAL A 149 12.30 10.67 7.46
N ALA A 150 13.03 10.16 6.46
CA ALA A 150 12.45 9.90 5.15
C ALA A 150 11.32 8.87 5.24
N VAL A 151 11.53 7.76 5.97
CA VAL A 151 10.49 6.75 6.19
C VAL A 151 9.27 7.36 6.91
N ALA A 152 9.48 8.15 7.96
CA ALA A 152 8.42 8.83 8.69
C ALA A 152 7.59 9.77 7.80
N ARG A 153 8.24 10.53 6.91
CA ARG A 153 7.55 11.40 5.94
C ARG A 153 6.69 10.62 4.96
N GLU A 154 7.18 9.48 4.49
CA GLU A 154 6.41 8.64 3.55
C GLU A 154 5.25 7.92 4.26
N LEU A 155 5.42 7.51 5.52
CA LEU A 155 4.35 7.01 6.37
C LEU A 155 3.26 8.06 6.60
N ALA A 156 3.65 9.30 6.89
CA ALA A 156 2.71 10.42 7.03
C ALA A 156 1.95 10.68 5.72
N THR A 157 2.63 10.57 4.58
CA THR A 157 1.98 10.71 3.26
C THR A 157 0.95 9.61 3.02
N ALA A 158 1.30 8.36 3.30
CA ALA A 158 0.38 7.22 3.18
C ALA A 158 -0.83 7.40 4.11
N LEU A 159 -0.59 7.81 5.36
CA LEU A 159 -1.65 8.08 6.34
C LEU A 159 -2.61 9.16 5.85
N VAL A 160 -2.11 10.30 5.35
CA VAL A 160 -2.95 11.39 4.83
C VAL A 160 -3.82 10.90 3.67
N VAL A 161 -3.26 10.16 2.71
CA VAL A 161 -4.03 9.61 1.59
C VAL A 161 -5.10 8.64 2.08
N SER A 162 -4.79 7.79 3.05
CA SER A 162 -5.76 6.89 3.66
C SER A 162 -6.87 7.61 4.42
N VAL A 163 -6.56 8.71 5.13
CA VAL A 163 -7.56 9.52 5.85
C VAL A 163 -8.51 10.20 4.87
N VAL A 164 -7.99 10.74 3.76
CA VAL A 164 -8.84 11.29 2.69
C VAL A 164 -9.73 10.18 2.11
N GLY A 165 -9.19 8.98 1.93
CA GLY A 165 -9.98 7.79 1.58
C GLY A 165 -11.07 7.48 2.59
N ALA A 166 -10.78 7.55 3.90
CA ALA A 166 -11.75 7.30 4.96
C ALA A 166 -12.93 8.26 4.92
N LEU A 167 -12.66 9.53 4.64
CA LEU A 167 -13.70 10.55 4.48
C LEU A 167 -14.61 10.22 3.29
N ALA A 168 -14.04 9.83 2.14
CA ALA A 168 -14.80 9.46 0.95
C ALA A 168 -15.62 8.18 1.16
N VAL A 169 -15.03 7.16 1.77
CA VAL A 169 -15.74 5.90 2.07
C VAL A 169 -16.92 6.16 3.01
N ALA A 170 -16.72 6.99 4.03
CA ALA A 170 -17.78 7.35 4.96
C ALA A 170 -18.86 8.27 4.34
N GLY A 171 -18.52 9.07 3.33
CA GLY A 171 -19.46 9.96 2.64
C GLY A 171 -20.43 9.23 1.70
N TYR A 172 -20.14 7.98 1.32
CA TYR A 172 -21.13 7.12 0.66
C TYR A 172 -22.30 6.72 1.57
N GLY A 173 -22.12 6.75 2.90
CA GLY A 173 -23.17 6.38 3.85
C GLY A 173 -23.61 4.91 3.76
N ALA A 174 -22.68 4.00 3.44
CA ALA A 174 -22.98 2.58 3.32
C ALA A 174 -23.38 1.96 4.67
N ASP A 175 -24.54 1.31 4.72
CA ASP A 175 -25.01 0.56 5.88
C ASP A 175 -24.39 -0.84 5.88
N VAL A 176 -23.32 -1.01 6.67
CA VAL A 176 -22.52 -2.25 6.70
C VAL A 176 -22.05 -2.54 8.12
N GLU A 177 -21.92 -3.84 8.42
CA GLU A 177 -21.24 -4.29 9.63
C GLU A 177 -19.74 -3.91 9.58
N PRO A 178 -19.24 -2.96 10.39
CA PRO A 178 -17.94 -2.33 10.17
C PRO A 178 -16.77 -3.30 10.22
N MET A 179 -16.86 -4.30 11.10
CA MET A 179 -15.83 -5.31 11.27
C MET A 179 -15.69 -6.20 10.03
N ARG A 180 -16.82 -6.70 9.50
CA ARG A 180 -16.86 -7.54 8.28
C ARG A 180 -16.41 -6.74 7.06
N PHE A 181 -16.90 -5.51 6.94
CA PHE A 181 -16.53 -4.61 5.85
C PHE A 181 -15.01 -4.39 5.79
N ARG A 182 -14.39 -4.08 6.94
CA ARG A 182 -12.94 -3.87 7.01
C ARG A 182 -12.15 -5.12 6.64
N TYR A 183 -12.53 -6.29 7.16
CA TYR A 183 -11.84 -7.54 6.85
C TYR A 183 -11.92 -7.89 5.35
N LEU A 184 -13.10 -7.73 4.75
CA LEU A 184 -13.31 -7.95 3.34
C LEU A 184 -12.46 -7.00 2.49
N ALA A 185 -12.50 -5.70 2.81
CA ALA A 185 -11.71 -4.69 2.10
C ALA A 185 -10.20 -4.97 2.18
N VAL A 186 -9.69 -5.33 3.37
CA VAL A 186 -8.28 -5.71 3.55
C VAL A 186 -7.93 -6.97 2.75
N ALA A 187 -8.78 -8.00 2.78
CA ALA A 187 -8.54 -9.25 2.05
C ALA A 187 -8.48 -9.02 0.54
N VAL A 188 -9.46 -8.30 -0.02
CA VAL A 188 -9.51 -7.94 -1.44
C VAL A 188 -8.30 -7.08 -1.81
N ALA A 189 -7.97 -6.06 -1.00
CA ALA A 189 -6.84 -5.20 -1.28
C ALA A 189 -5.51 -5.94 -1.22
N LEU A 190 -5.36 -6.92 -0.32
CA LEU A 190 -4.15 -7.75 -0.26
C LEU A 190 -3.99 -8.59 -1.54
N VAL A 191 -5.06 -9.21 -2.04
CA VAL A 191 -5.04 -9.95 -3.32
C VAL A 191 -4.63 -9.03 -4.47
N VAL A 192 -5.22 -7.84 -4.56
CA VAL A 192 -4.89 -6.87 -5.62
C VAL A 192 -3.46 -6.35 -5.49
N ALA A 193 -2.99 -6.10 -4.27
CA ALA A 193 -1.64 -5.63 -4.00
C ALA A 193 -0.59 -6.69 -4.33
N LEU A 194 -0.86 -7.96 -4.04
CA LEU A 194 -0.02 -9.09 -4.43
C LEU A 194 0.06 -9.22 -5.95
N ALA A 195 -1.09 -9.13 -6.64
CA ALA A 195 -1.13 -9.14 -8.10
C ALA A 195 -0.35 -7.95 -8.70
N ALA A 196 -0.46 -6.75 -8.10
CA ALA A 196 0.29 -5.57 -8.52
C ALA A 196 1.79 -5.71 -8.28
N ALA A 197 2.22 -6.22 -7.13
CA ALA A 197 3.62 -6.48 -6.82
C ALA A 197 4.25 -7.50 -7.79
N GLY A 198 3.51 -8.54 -8.15
CA GLY A 198 3.95 -9.51 -9.17
C GLY A 198 4.23 -8.87 -10.54
N ARG A 199 3.53 -7.78 -10.89
CA ARG A 199 3.76 -7.02 -12.13
C ARG A 199 4.95 -6.06 -12.02
N LEU A 200 5.17 -5.47 -10.84
CA LEU A 200 6.24 -4.49 -10.60
C LEU A 200 7.64 -5.13 -10.60
N ASP A 201 7.73 -6.41 -10.26
CA ASP A 201 9.01 -7.09 -10.02
C ASP A 201 9.41 -8.09 -11.14
N ALA A 202 8.72 -8.06 -12.28
CA ALA A 202 8.97 -8.91 -13.47
C ALA A 202 9.12 -10.43 -13.17
N GLY A 203 8.22 -10.97 -12.34
CA GLY A 203 7.96 -12.40 -12.20
C GLY A 203 8.44 -13.03 -10.89
N LEU A 204 7.66 -14.02 -10.40
CA LEU A 204 7.96 -14.79 -9.19
C LEU A 204 9.33 -15.51 -9.22
N HIS A 205 9.94 -15.59 -10.41
CA HIS A 205 11.15 -16.36 -10.72
C HIS A 205 12.43 -15.65 -10.24
N HIS A 206 12.34 -14.37 -9.86
CA HIS A 206 13.44 -13.60 -9.26
C HIS A 206 13.32 -13.44 -7.74
N LEU A 207 12.25 -13.95 -7.10
CA LEU A 207 12.26 -14.09 -5.65
C LEU A 207 13.33 -15.13 -5.30
N SER A 208 14.48 -14.66 -4.81
CA SER A 208 15.39 -15.58 -4.10
C SER A 208 14.59 -16.30 -3.01
N GLY A 209 14.92 -17.53 -2.65
CA GLY A 209 14.12 -18.35 -1.72
C GLY A 209 13.70 -17.65 -0.41
N ARG A 210 14.41 -16.59 0.00
CA ARG A 210 14.06 -15.72 1.12
C ARG A 210 12.82 -14.83 0.90
N GLY A 211 12.61 -14.29 -0.30
CA GLY A 211 11.44 -13.47 -0.63
C GLY A 211 10.16 -14.29 -0.55
N THR A 212 10.21 -15.52 -1.08
CA THR A 212 9.10 -16.47 -1.03
C THR A 212 8.77 -16.88 0.40
N VAL A 213 9.79 -17.06 1.25
CA VAL A 213 9.59 -17.36 2.68
C VAL A 213 8.94 -16.19 3.42
N VAL A 214 9.36 -14.94 3.18
CA VAL A 214 8.74 -13.77 3.82
C VAL A 214 7.29 -13.57 3.33
N LEU A 215 7.05 -13.79 2.04
CA LEU A 215 5.71 -13.73 1.46
C LEU A 215 4.80 -14.83 2.01
N ALA A 216 5.27 -16.08 1.99
CA ALA A 216 4.56 -17.22 2.54
C ALA A 216 4.29 -17.04 4.03
N LEU A 217 5.29 -16.59 4.80
CA LEU A 217 5.14 -16.31 6.22
C LEU A 217 4.12 -15.20 6.46
N GLY A 218 4.14 -14.12 5.67
CA GLY A 218 3.16 -13.04 5.81
C GLY A 218 1.74 -13.48 5.46
N VAL A 219 1.57 -14.27 4.39
CA VAL A 219 0.27 -14.86 4.02
C VAL A 219 -0.20 -15.84 5.11
N VAL A 220 0.67 -16.72 5.59
CA VAL A 220 0.37 -17.65 6.69
C VAL A 220 0.02 -16.89 7.96
N LEU A 221 0.74 -15.84 8.32
CA LEU A 221 0.46 -15.03 9.51
C LEU A 221 -0.92 -14.36 9.41
N VAL A 222 -1.28 -13.85 8.23
CA VAL A 222 -2.62 -13.28 7.97
C VAL A 222 -3.69 -14.36 8.08
N VAL A 223 -3.49 -15.52 7.45
CA VAL A 223 -4.43 -16.65 7.53
C VAL A 223 -4.59 -17.13 8.97
N VAL A 224 -3.49 -17.27 9.71
CA VAL A 224 -3.49 -17.66 11.12
C VAL A 224 -4.18 -16.60 11.96
N ALA A 225 -3.94 -15.30 11.73
CA ALA A 225 -4.61 -14.24 12.49
C ALA A 225 -6.14 -14.24 12.26
N VAL A 226 -6.59 -14.48 11.03
CA VAL A 226 -8.02 -14.58 10.70
C VAL A 226 -8.63 -15.87 11.28
N ALA A 227 -7.99 -17.02 11.04
CA ALA A 227 -8.44 -18.30 11.54
C ALA A 227 -8.46 -18.36 13.07
N TYR A 228 -7.45 -17.76 13.72
CA TYR A 228 -7.41 -17.63 15.18
C TYR A 228 -8.52 -16.71 15.68
N GLY A 229 -8.76 -15.58 15.02
CA GLY A 229 -9.87 -14.68 15.37
C GLY A 229 -11.23 -15.37 15.27
N GLU A 230 -11.44 -16.17 14.22
CA GLU A 230 -12.68 -16.95 14.02
C GLU A 230 -12.79 -18.12 15.02
N ALA A 231 -11.69 -18.83 15.27
CA ALA A 231 -11.63 -19.89 16.27
C ALA A 231 -11.91 -19.35 17.67
N LEU A 232 -11.36 -18.18 18.02
CA LEU A 232 -11.63 -17.51 19.29
C LEU A 232 -13.09 -17.06 19.39
N SER A 233 -13.69 -16.62 18.28
CA SER A 233 -15.10 -16.20 18.26
C SER A 233 -16.09 -17.36 18.40
N ARG A 234 -15.71 -18.59 17.98
CA ARG A 234 -16.57 -19.78 18.03
C ARG A 234 -16.29 -20.70 19.22
N TRP A 235 -15.04 -20.74 19.68
CA TRP A 235 -14.54 -21.73 20.65
C TRP A 235 -13.70 -21.10 21.77
N GLY A 236 -13.60 -19.77 21.82
CA GLY A 236 -12.87 -19.08 22.89
C GLY A 236 -13.48 -19.42 24.25
N SER A 237 -12.63 -19.77 25.22
CA SER A 237 -13.08 -19.92 26.60
C SER A 237 -13.64 -18.58 27.10
N THR A 238 -14.76 -18.62 27.80
CA THR A 238 -15.45 -17.42 28.31
C THR A 238 -14.50 -16.53 29.12
N ASP A 239 -13.64 -17.14 29.95
CA ASP A 239 -12.62 -16.43 30.74
C ASP A 239 -11.61 -15.63 29.89
N LEU A 240 -11.20 -16.15 28.73
CA LEU A 240 -10.25 -15.47 27.86
C LEU A 240 -10.92 -14.28 27.16
N VAL A 241 -12.16 -14.47 26.70
CA VAL A 241 -12.98 -13.40 26.12
C VAL A 241 -13.21 -12.29 27.14
N ASP A 242 -13.62 -12.65 28.36
CA ASP A 242 -13.83 -11.70 29.47
C ASP A 242 -12.54 -10.97 29.87
N SER A 243 -11.40 -11.65 29.84
CA SER A 243 -10.10 -11.02 30.13
C SER A 243 -9.69 -10.04 29.02
N LEU A 244 -9.93 -10.38 27.75
CA LEU A 244 -9.69 -9.47 26.63
C LEU A 244 -10.63 -8.27 26.67
N ASP A 245 -11.89 -8.46 27.03
CA ASP A 245 -12.86 -7.37 27.11
C ASP A 245 -12.58 -6.46 28.31
N ARG A 246 -12.15 -7.01 29.45
CA ARG A 246 -11.60 -6.22 30.57
C ARG A 246 -10.37 -5.43 30.17
N MET A 247 -9.43 -6.04 29.44
CA MET A 247 -8.23 -5.34 28.93
C MET A 247 -8.64 -4.21 27.97
N ARG A 248 -9.58 -4.45 27.05
CA ARG A 248 -10.11 -3.43 26.13
C ARG A 248 -10.85 -2.33 26.86
N ALA A 249 -11.59 -2.64 27.92
CA ALA A 249 -12.24 -1.65 28.77
C ALA A 249 -11.19 -0.79 29.47
N ALA A 250 -10.21 -1.40 30.13
CA ALA A 250 -9.12 -0.69 30.80
C ALA A 250 -8.33 0.22 29.83
N LEU A 251 -8.03 -0.26 28.62
CA LEU A 251 -7.40 0.56 27.58
C LEU A 251 -8.28 1.73 27.13
N ARG A 252 -9.59 1.53 27.00
CA ARG A 252 -10.53 2.62 26.69
C ARG A 252 -10.57 3.66 27.81
N ASP A 253 -10.58 3.22 29.06
CA ASP A 253 -10.67 4.11 30.22
C ASP A 253 -9.39 4.94 30.39
N HIS A 254 -8.21 4.35 30.14
CA HIS A 254 -6.92 5.04 30.32
C HIS A 254 -6.47 5.82 29.08
N LEU A 255 -6.70 5.31 27.88
CA LEU A 255 -6.15 5.86 26.63
C LEU A 255 -7.22 6.51 25.74
N GLY A 256 -8.51 6.40 26.09
CA GLY A 256 -9.64 6.93 25.32
C GLY A 256 -9.97 6.14 24.04
N ALA A 257 -9.08 5.24 23.59
CA ALA A 257 -9.26 4.40 22.41
C ALA A 257 -8.39 3.12 22.47
N VAL A 258 -8.78 2.09 21.70
CA VAL A 258 -8.04 0.82 21.61
C VAL A 258 -7.25 0.79 20.30
N PRO A 259 -5.96 0.41 20.33
CA PRO A 259 -5.19 0.22 19.10
C PRO A 259 -5.78 -0.90 18.25
N HIS A 260 -5.82 -0.67 16.94
CA HIS A 260 -6.21 -1.64 15.93
C HIS A 260 -5.12 -2.71 15.75
N PRO A 261 -5.38 -3.99 16.08
CA PRO A 261 -4.35 -5.03 16.09
C PRO A 261 -3.70 -5.28 14.72
N ILE A 262 -4.50 -5.34 13.65
CA ILE A 262 -4.01 -5.59 12.29
C ILE A 262 -3.09 -4.48 11.81
N GLN A 263 -3.45 -3.23 12.12
CA GLN A 263 -2.61 -2.07 11.79
C GLN A 263 -1.30 -2.10 12.58
N LEU A 264 -1.41 -2.40 13.88
CA LEU A 264 -0.29 -2.40 14.83
C LEU A 264 0.74 -3.49 14.53
N PHE A 265 0.31 -4.73 14.33
CA PHE A 265 1.20 -5.88 14.24
C PHE A 265 1.62 -6.25 12.81
N VAL A 266 0.80 -5.90 11.81
CA VAL A 266 1.05 -6.30 10.41
C VAL A 266 1.27 -5.08 9.54
N GLY A 267 0.29 -4.19 9.46
CA GLY A 267 0.28 -3.12 8.47
C GLY A 267 1.42 -2.11 8.61
N TRP A 268 1.46 -1.35 9.71
CA TRP A 268 2.45 -0.30 9.91
C TRP A 268 3.90 -0.82 10.03
N PRO A 269 4.17 -1.96 10.72
CA PRO A 269 5.51 -2.54 10.75
C PRO A 269 6.00 -2.93 9.35
N ALA A 270 5.15 -3.59 8.56
CA ALA A 270 5.51 -4.02 7.22
C ALA A 270 5.74 -2.84 6.27
N LEU A 271 4.93 -1.77 6.37
CA LEU A 271 5.13 -0.57 5.56
C LEU A 271 6.43 0.14 5.96
N THR A 272 6.69 0.29 7.26
CA THR A 272 7.93 0.91 7.78
C THR A 272 9.19 0.14 7.33
N TYR A 273 9.20 -1.18 7.56
CA TYR A 273 10.31 -2.04 7.17
C TYR A 273 10.46 -2.11 5.65
N GLY A 274 9.36 -2.24 4.92
CA GLY A 274 9.33 -2.30 3.46
C GLY A 274 9.87 -1.02 2.79
N LEU A 275 9.53 0.17 3.29
CA LEU A 275 10.08 1.44 2.78
C LEU A 275 11.58 1.55 3.00
N TRP A 276 12.06 1.08 4.15
CA TRP A 276 13.48 1.01 4.44
C TRP A 276 14.19 -0.01 3.52
N LEU A 277 13.55 -1.15 3.25
CA LEU A 277 14.11 -2.21 2.42
C LEU A 277 14.13 -1.84 0.93
N ARG A 278 13.11 -1.12 0.43
CA ARG A 278 13.03 -0.62 -0.96
C ARG A 278 14.18 0.28 -1.35
N ALA A 279 14.80 0.97 -0.39
CA ALA A 279 15.95 1.81 -0.67
C ALA A 279 17.25 1.01 -0.91
N ARG A 280 17.21 -0.31 -0.67
CA ARG A 280 18.37 -1.21 -0.56
C ARG A 280 18.23 -2.48 -1.39
N ARG A 281 17.01 -2.97 -1.62
CA ARG A 281 16.72 -4.24 -2.28
C ARG A 281 15.63 -4.05 -3.34
N PRO A 282 15.82 -4.56 -4.58
CA PRO A 282 14.86 -4.41 -5.67
C PRO A 282 13.50 -5.07 -5.39
N HIS A 283 13.49 -6.21 -4.69
CA HIS A 283 12.29 -7.02 -4.42
C HIS A 283 11.56 -6.65 -3.12
N ALA A 284 11.86 -5.50 -2.53
CA ALA A 284 11.28 -5.10 -1.24
C ALA A 284 9.80 -4.68 -1.33
N TRP A 285 9.25 -4.59 -2.54
CA TRP A 285 7.83 -4.33 -2.78
C TRP A 285 6.92 -5.40 -2.16
N TRP A 286 7.36 -6.67 -2.11
CA TRP A 286 6.59 -7.75 -1.50
C TRP A 286 6.30 -7.54 -0.02
N VAL A 287 7.23 -6.93 0.72
CA VAL A 287 7.02 -6.59 2.14
C VAL A 287 6.03 -5.44 2.27
N CYS A 288 6.13 -4.45 1.37
CA CYS A 288 5.26 -3.27 1.36
C CYS A 288 3.78 -3.62 1.13
N VAL A 289 3.50 -4.71 0.40
CA VAL A 289 2.12 -5.19 0.15
C VAL A 289 1.35 -5.43 1.45
N PHE A 290 1.99 -5.94 2.49
CA PHE A 290 1.31 -6.13 3.79
C PHE A 290 0.96 -4.80 4.47
N GLY A 291 1.61 -3.70 4.08
CA GLY A 291 1.27 -2.34 4.49
C GLY A 291 -0.15 -1.92 4.10
N VAL A 292 -0.75 -2.56 3.10
CA VAL A 292 -2.16 -2.36 2.72
C VAL A 292 -3.12 -2.66 3.89
N ALA A 293 -2.75 -3.58 4.78
CA ALA A 293 -3.54 -3.87 5.97
C ALA A 293 -3.69 -2.64 6.88
N ALA A 294 -2.68 -1.76 6.95
CA ALA A 294 -2.78 -0.49 7.66
C ALA A 294 -3.55 0.56 6.87
N THR A 295 -3.20 0.77 5.60
CA THR A 295 -3.76 1.87 4.80
C THR A 295 -5.25 1.67 4.49
N VAL A 296 -5.69 0.44 4.21
CA VAL A 296 -7.11 0.11 3.98
C VAL A 296 -7.88 0.14 5.29
N SER A 297 -7.35 -0.42 6.37
CA SER A 297 -8.01 -0.32 7.68
C SER A 297 -8.21 1.13 8.13
N THR A 298 -7.27 2.01 7.78
CA THR A 298 -7.40 3.46 8.02
C THR A 298 -8.48 4.05 7.10
N ALA A 299 -8.54 3.66 5.83
CA ALA A 299 -9.61 4.07 4.91
C ALA A 299 -11.00 3.54 5.29
N CYS A 300 -11.10 2.51 6.14
CA CYS A 300 -12.38 2.02 6.69
C CYS A 300 -12.72 2.64 8.06
N ALA A 301 -11.86 3.47 8.64
CA ALA A 301 -11.96 3.86 10.06
C ALA A 301 -13.20 4.69 10.42
N LEU A 302 -13.82 5.35 9.43
CA LEU A 302 -14.98 6.22 9.61
C LEU A 302 -16.30 5.57 9.15
N VAL A 303 -16.29 4.27 8.83
CA VAL A 303 -17.49 3.53 8.42
C VAL A 303 -18.39 3.22 9.61
N ASP A 304 -17.81 3.02 10.79
CA ASP A 304 -18.57 2.74 12.01
C ASP A 304 -19.24 4.01 12.56
N PRO A 305 -20.59 4.10 12.56
CA PRO A 305 -21.29 5.29 13.05
C PRO A 305 -21.17 5.46 14.58
N THR A 306 -20.81 4.41 15.31
CA THR A 306 -20.68 4.45 16.78
C THR A 306 -19.31 4.98 17.23
N THR A 307 -18.35 5.05 16.30
CA THR A 307 -17.00 5.52 16.57
C THR A 307 -16.88 7.01 16.30
N THR A 308 -16.58 7.79 17.34
CA THR A 308 -16.31 9.22 17.17
C THR A 308 -15.00 9.45 16.41
N VAL A 309 -14.91 10.55 15.65
CA VAL A 309 -13.69 10.91 14.90
C VAL A 309 -12.46 10.94 15.81
N ALA A 310 -12.59 11.49 17.01
CA ALA A 310 -11.51 11.51 18.00
C ALA A 310 -11.03 10.10 18.37
N ARG A 311 -11.96 9.16 18.57
CA ARG A 311 -11.63 7.76 18.93
C ARG A 311 -10.97 7.02 17.77
N ALA A 312 -11.42 7.26 16.54
CA ALA A 312 -10.78 6.75 15.33
C ALA A 312 -9.34 7.26 15.17
N VAL A 313 -9.13 8.57 15.39
CA VAL A 313 -7.80 9.21 15.31
C VAL A 313 -6.87 8.66 16.39
N LEU A 314 -7.32 8.58 17.66
CA LEU A 314 -6.51 8.03 18.75
C LEU A 314 -6.17 6.57 18.51
N GLY A 315 -7.15 5.72 18.19
CA GLY A 315 -6.93 4.30 17.93
C GLY A 315 -6.00 4.04 16.74
N GLY A 316 -6.16 4.82 15.66
CA GLY A 316 -5.24 4.77 14.51
C GLY A 316 -3.84 5.30 14.85
N GLY A 317 -3.75 6.37 15.63
CA GLY A 317 -2.49 6.96 16.09
C GLY A 317 -1.68 6.00 16.97
N TYR A 318 -2.33 5.34 17.94
CA TYR A 318 -1.67 4.33 18.77
C TYR A 318 -1.16 3.14 17.95
N SER A 319 -1.96 2.66 16.99
CA SER A 319 -1.53 1.62 16.06
C SER A 319 -0.35 2.04 15.19
N LEU A 320 -0.33 3.28 14.70
CA LEU A 320 0.77 3.83 13.93
C LEU A 320 2.05 3.89 14.76
N VAL A 321 1.99 4.49 15.95
CA VAL A 321 3.17 4.63 16.81
C VAL A 321 3.75 3.27 17.19
N GLY A 322 2.92 2.35 17.69
CA GLY A 322 3.38 1.02 18.06
C GLY A 322 3.87 0.21 16.86
N GLY A 323 3.22 0.36 15.70
CA GLY A 323 3.61 -0.36 14.50
C GLY A 323 4.89 0.16 13.86
N VAL A 324 5.13 1.47 13.91
CA VAL A 324 6.41 2.08 13.51
C VAL A 324 7.53 1.63 14.46
N ALA A 325 7.27 1.55 15.77
CA ALA A 325 8.25 1.04 16.73
C ALA A 325 8.63 -0.42 16.42
N LEU A 326 7.65 -1.28 16.16
CA LEU A 326 7.88 -2.67 15.72
C LEU A 326 8.64 -2.74 14.39
N GLY A 327 8.27 -1.90 13.41
CA GLY A 327 8.98 -1.81 12.14
C GLY A 327 10.44 -1.36 12.31
N ALA A 328 10.71 -0.41 13.20
CA ALA A 328 12.05 0.02 13.55
C ALA A 328 12.85 -1.09 14.23
N LEU A 329 12.21 -1.89 15.09
CA LEU A 329 12.82 -3.08 15.69
C LEU A 329 13.21 -4.12 14.64
N LEU A 330 12.34 -4.40 13.67
CA LEU A 330 12.68 -5.28 12.53
C LEU A 330 13.90 -4.77 11.75
N VAL A 331 13.99 -3.46 11.52
CA VAL A 331 15.15 -2.84 10.88
C VAL A 331 16.42 -3.03 11.72
N VAL A 332 16.35 -2.91 13.05
CA VAL A 332 17.51 -3.12 13.93
C VAL A 332 17.96 -4.58 13.88
N VAL A 333 17.02 -5.52 13.95
CA VAL A 333 17.29 -6.96 13.87
C VAL A 333 17.93 -7.33 12.53
N ASP A 334 17.38 -6.84 11.41
CA ASP A 334 17.92 -7.12 10.07
C ASP A 334 19.37 -6.61 9.93
N ARG A 335 19.69 -5.42 10.46
CA ARG A 335 21.06 -4.91 10.47
C ARG A 335 22.01 -5.72 11.35
N ALA A 336 21.53 -6.26 12.47
CA ALA A 336 22.34 -7.10 13.35
C ALA A 336 22.70 -8.43 12.66
N VAL A 337 21.74 -9.04 11.97
CA VAL A 337 21.93 -10.30 11.23
C VAL A 337 22.77 -10.07 9.96
N GLY A 338 22.47 -9.02 9.19
CA GLY A 338 23.10 -8.73 7.89
C GLY A 338 24.59 -8.37 7.94
N ARG A 339 25.09 -7.85 9.07
CA ARG A 339 26.51 -7.50 9.28
C ARG A 339 27.48 -8.68 9.09
N SER A 340 27.03 -9.90 9.35
CA SER A 340 27.83 -11.12 9.17
C SER A 340 27.99 -11.52 7.69
N GLN A 341 27.06 -11.08 6.84
CA GLN A 341 26.85 -11.60 5.49
C GLN A 341 27.33 -10.62 4.40
N ASP A 342 27.26 -9.31 4.64
CA ASP A 342 27.83 -8.30 3.72
C ASP A 342 29.35 -8.47 3.57
N ARG A 343 30.07 -8.93 4.60
CA ARG A 343 31.51 -9.30 4.50
C ARG A 343 31.78 -10.44 3.50
N ARG A 344 30.87 -11.41 3.37
CA ARG A 344 31.02 -12.55 2.44
C ARG A 344 30.59 -12.21 1.03
N THR A 345 29.56 -11.36 0.91
CA THR A 345 28.98 -10.97 -0.39
C THR A 345 29.82 -9.90 -1.10
N ALA A 346 30.42 -8.97 -0.34
CA ALA A 346 31.36 -7.98 -0.86
C ALA A 346 32.66 -8.61 -1.41
N ALA A 347 33.03 -9.80 -0.94
CA ALA A 347 34.17 -10.55 -1.45
C ALA A 347 33.87 -11.27 -2.78
N GLY A 348 32.60 -11.43 -3.18
CA GLY A 348 32.22 -12.28 -4.32
C GLY A 348 31.44 -11.62 -5.46
N LEU A 349 30.72 -10.51 -5.24
CA LEU A 349 29.85 -9.91 -6.27
C LEU A 349 29.98 -8.39 -6.27
N GLY A 350 30.64 -7.86 -7.31
CA GLY A 350 30.71 -6.42 -7.59
C GLY A 350 29.33 -5.77 -7.49
N GLY A 351 29.21 -4.83 -6.55
CA GLY A 351 27.95 -4.26 -6.08
C GLY A 351 27.11 -3.66 -7.21
N ARG A 352 26.10 -4.40 -7.67
CA ARG A 352 25.06 -3.85 -8.53
C ARG A 352 24.11 -3.04 -7.67
N VAL A 353 24.31 -1.73 -7.70
CA VAL A 353 23.36 -0.75 -7.17
C VAL A 353 22.09 -0.83 -8.01
N ALA A 354 20.97 -1.16 -7.39
CA ALA A 354 19.68 -1.13 -8.07
C ALA A 354 19.38 0.31 -8.57
N PRO A 355 18.83 0.48 -9.78
CA PRO A 355 18.41 1.78 -10.27
C PRO A 355 17.46 2.47 -9.27
N PRO A 356 17.56 3.81 -9.10
CA PRO A 356 16.66 4.54 -8.23
C PRO A 356 15.22 4.43 -8.73
N GLU A 357 14.29 4.12 -7.83
CA GLU A 357 12.87 4.08 -8.14
C GLU A 357 12.37 5.46 -8.66
N PRO A 358 11.38 5.47 -9.57
CA PRO A 358 10.84 6.70 -10.13
C PRO A 358 10.12 7.55 -9.07
N ALA A 359 10.15 8.88 -9.27
CA ALA A 359 9.45 9.83 -8.40
C ALA A 359 7.94 9.53 -8.29
N ARG A 360 7.28 9.97 -7.21
CA ARG A 360 5.85 9.68 -6.93
C ARG A 360 4.87 10.12 -8.02
N THR A 361 5.28 11.02 -8.91
CA THR A 361 4.46 11.55 -10.02
C THR A 361 4.75 10.88 -11.36
N ARG A 362 5.54 9.79 -11.38
CA ARG A 362 5.82 8.98 -12.57
C ARG A 362 5.22 7.58 -12.40
N PRO A 363 4.95 6.83 -13.47
CA PRO A 363 4.55 5.43 -13.36
C PRO A 363 5.65 4.59 -12.68
N LEU A 364 5.25 3.54 -11.97
CA LEU A 364 6.16 2.56 -11.36
C LEU A 364 6.58 1.45 -12.34
N VAL A 365 5.78 1.25 -13.40
CA VAL A 365 5.97 0.24 -14.45
C VAL A 365 6.54 0.91 -15.71
#